data_AF-A0A534GU12-F1
#
_entry.id   AF-A0A534GU12-F1
#
_cell.length_a   1.000
_cell.length_b   1.000
_cell.length_c   1.000
_cell.angle_alpha   90.00
_cell.angle_beta   90.00
_cell.angle_gamma   90.00
#
_symmetry.space_group_name_H-M   'P 1'
#
loop_
_entity.id
_entity.type
_entity.pdbx_description
1 polymer ?
#
loop_
_entity_poly.entity_id
_entity_poly.type
_entity_poly.pdbx_seq_one_letter_code
_entity_poly.pdbx_strand_id
1 'polypeptide(L)'
;MSRAPRSGALRPSGQGIGYSREFLEHLAHILVDAGHSPKKLAREFGNICHGLKEPTRSWNPADLTYLADLPHVLACWHDDPQFLDSKGDPMPLPVRSRNPSLSSLIARVCPAAGDPNAVIESLIRLRGIRRRGR
;
A
#
# COMPACT_ATOMS: atom_id res chain seq x y z
N MET A 1 26.41 -37.65 -30.01
CA MET A 1 25.98 -36.23 -30.06
C MET A 1 24.55 -36.14 -29.56
N SER A 2 24.32 -35.52 -28.40
CA SER A 2 22.97 -35.16 -27.94
C SER A 2 23.11 -33.92 -27.06
N ARG A 3 22.54 -32.81 -27.52
CA ARG A 3 22.66 -31.48 -26.93
C ARG A 3 21.35 -31.19 -26.20
N ALA A 4 21.39 -31.20 -24.87
CA ALA A 4 20.25 -30.80 -24.05
C ALA A 4 19.95 -29.30 -24.24
N PRO A 5 18.69 -28.87 -24.29
CA PRO A 5 18.36 -27.45 -24.31
C PRO A 5 18.63 -26.85 -22.94
N ARG A 6 19.45 -25.80 -22.92
CA ARG A 6 19.69 -24.95 -21.76
C ARG A 6 18.36 -24.31 -21.37
N SER A 7 17.81 -24.70 -20.22
CA SER A 7 16.75 -23.94 -19.55
C SER A 7 17.32 -22.57 -19.21
N GLY A 8 17.05 -21.59 -20.06
CA GLY A 8 17.21 -20.19 -19.74
C GLY A 8 16.21 -19.86 -18.65
N ALA A 9 16.67 -19.82 -17.39
CA ALA A 9 15.93 -19.23 -16.31
C ALA A 9 15.64 -17.77 -16.69
N LEU A 10 14.40 -17.50 -17.11
CA LEU A 10 13.88 -16.15 -17.29
C LEU A 10 14.02 -15.44 -15.95
N ARG A 11 14.98 -14.51 -15.87
CA ARG A 11 15.10 -13.58 -14.74
C ARG A 11 13.86 -12.69 -14.74
N PRO A 12 13.02 -12.65 -13.68
CA PRO A 12 11.95 -11.68 -13.61
C PRO A 12 12.53 -10.34 -13.14
N SER A 13 13.21 -9.62 -14.03
CA SER A 13 13.61 -8.23 -13.84
C SER A 13 12.63 -7.33 -14.59
N GLY A 14 11.48 -7.04 -14.00
CA GLY A 14 10.47 -6.18 -14.65
C GLY A 14 9.23 -5.80 -13.84
N GLN A 15 8.96 -6.44 -12.70
CA GLN A 15 7.68 -6.24 -11.99
C GLN A 15 7.52 -4.88 -11.29
N GLY A 16 8.58 -4.16 -10.93
CA GLY A 16 8.45 -2.90 -10.17
C GLY A 16 7.91 -1.70 -10.97
N ILE A 17 8.16 -1.65 -12.28
CA ILE A 17 7.79 -0.50 -13.12
C ILE A 17 6.30 -0.56 -13.52
N GLY A 18 5.74 -1.75 -13.69
CA GLY A 18 4.34 -1.95 -14.11
C GLY A 18 3.33 -1.38 -13.12
N TYR A 19 3.45 -1.73 -11.83
CA TYR A 19 2.50 -1.29 -10.81
C TYR A 19 2.50 0.23 -10.59
N SER A 20 3.68 0.85 -10.61
CA SER A 20 3.79 2.31 -10.44
C SER A 20 3.07 3.03 -11.58
N ARG A 21 3.16 2.51 -12.81
CA ARG A 21 2.45 3.06 -13.96
C ARG A 21 0.94 2.93 -13.82
N GLU A 22 0.44 1.73 -13.54
CA GLU A 22 -1.00 1.47 -13.40
C GLU A 22 -1.62 2.32 -12.28
N PHE A 23 -0.94 2.44 -11.14
CA PHE A 23 -1.37 3.30 -10.04
C PHE A 23 -1.41 4.78 -10.43
N LEU A 24 -0.34 5.28 -11.07
CA LEU A 24 -0.27 6.67 -11.51
C LEU A 24 -1.32 6.99 -12.58
N GLU A 25 -1.60 6.04 -13.47
CA GLU A 25 -2.64 6.15 -14.50
C GLU A 25 -4.03 6.23 -13.86
N HIS A 26 -4.35 5.33 -12.94
CA HIS A 26 -5.63 5.35 -12.23
C HIS A 26 -5.81 6.64 -11.41
N LEU A 27 -4.77 7.07 -10.69
CA LEU A 27 -4.78 8.33 -9.95
C LEU A 27 -4.97 9.54 -10.87
N ALA A 28 -4.30 9.56 -12.02
CA ALA A 28 -4.46 10.64 -13.00
C ALA A 28 -5.88 10.72 -13.52
N HIS A 29 -6.52 9.58 -13.82
CA HIS A 29 -7.92 9.54 -14.24
C HIS A 29 -8.87 10.12 -13.17
N ILE A 30 -8.75 9.66 -11.92
CA ILE A 30 -9.57 10.17 -10.80
C ILE A 30 -9.43 11.70 -10.67
N LEU A 31 -8.21 12.22 -10.74
CA LEU A 31 -7.97 13.65 -10.57
C LEU A 31 -8.52 14.48 -11.74
N VAL A 32 -8.45 13.95 -12.97
CA VAL A 32 -9.02 14.61 -14.15
C VAL A 32 -10.55 14.61 -14.09
N ASP A 33 -11.16 13.50 -13.69
CA ASP A 33 -12.61 13.39 -13.49
C ASP A 33 -13.11 14.33 -12.38
N ALA A 34 -12.27 14.59 -11.36
CA ALA A 34 -12.51 15.59 -10.33
C ALA A 34 -12.27 17.05 -10.78
N GLY A 35 -11.92 17.29 -12.05
CA GLY A 35 -11.79 18.63 -12.65
C GLY A 35 -10.36 19.19 -12.70
N HIS A 36 -9.33 18.40 -12.41
CA HIS A 36 -7.95 18.86 -12.54
C HIS A 36 -7.48 18.83 -14.00
N SER A 37 -6.88 19.94 -14.47
CA SER A 37 -6.25 19.98 -15.79
C SER A 37 -5.04 19.03 -15.86
N PRO A 38 -4.94 18.15 -16.89
CA PRO A 38 -3.78 17.27 -17.06
C PRO A 38 -2.45 18.02 -17.13
N LYS A 39 -2.43 19.20 -17.77
CA LYS A 39 -1.22 20.04 -17.86
C LYS A 39 -0.77 20.56 -16.49
N LYS A 40 -1.73 20.98 -15.65
CA LYS A 40 -1.45 21.42 -14.28
C LYS A 40 -0.96 20.23 -13.44
N LEU A 41 -1.62 19.09 -13.55
CA LEU A 41 -1.25 17.86 -12.83
C LEU A 41 0.19 17.43 -13.15
N ALA A 42 0.56 17.37 -14.43
CA ALA A 42 1.91 17.01 -14.85
C ALA A 42 2.97 17.97 -14.29
N ARG A 43 2.68 19.28 -14.27
CA ARG A 43 3.57 20.29 -13.70
C ARG A 43 3.73 20.13 -12.19
N GLU A 44 2.64 19.99 -11.46
CA GLU A 44 2.68 19.78 -10.01
C GLU A 44 3.42 18.50 -9.65
N PHE A 45 3.15 17.40 -10.35
CA PHE A 45 3.85 16.14 -10.13
C PHE A 45 5.35 16.25 -10.43
N GLY A 46 5.71 16.93 -11.52
CA GLY A 46 7.12 17.24 -11.83
C GLY A 46 7.79 18.05 -10.72
N ASN A 47 7.13 19.07 -10.19
CA ASN A 47 7.66 19.88 -9.07
C ASN A 47 7.83 19.05 -7.79
N ILE A 48 6.86 18.18 -7.47
CA ILE A 48 6.94 17.26 -6.33
C ILE A 48 8.17 16.36 -6.49
N CYS A 49 8.33 15.70 -7.64
CA CYS A 49 9.46 14.81 -7.91
C CYS A 49 10.82 15.52 -7.76
N HIS A 50 10.95 16.77 -8.21
CA HIS A 50 12.18 17.55 -8.02
C HIS A 50 12.53 17.79 -6.54
N GLY A 51 11.53 17.83 -5.65
CA GLY A 51 11.74 18.01 -4.22
C GLY A 51 12.05 16.71 -3.46
N LEU A 52 11.92 15.55 -4.10
CA LEU A 52 12.17 14.26 -3.47
C LEU A 52 13.66 13.90 -3.53
N LYS A 53 14.15 13.28 -2.45
CA LYS A 53 15.49 12.69 -2.44
C LYS A 53 15.46 11.30 -3.03
N GLU A 54 16.49 10.95 -3.79
CA GLU A 54 16.63 9.60 -4.33
C GLU A 54 16.61 8.55 -3.20
N PRO A 55 15.84 7.46 -3.33
CA PRO A 55 15.81 6.42 -2.32
C PRO A 55 17.19 5.76 -2.15
N THR A 56 17.65 5.62 -0.91
CA THR A 56 18.89 4.88 -0.59
C THR A 56 18.68 3.36 -0.54
N ARG A 57 17.43 2.90 -0.67
CA ARG A 57 17.05 1.48 -0.60
C ARG A 57 16.46 1.06 -1.94
N SER A 58 16.76 -0.17 -2.34
CA SER A 58 16.13 -0.79 -3.50
C SER A 58 14.64 -1.03 -3.25
N TRP A 59 13.85 -0.85 -4.29
CA TRP A 59 12.43 -1.17 -4.31
C TRP A 59 12.15 -2.61 -3.83
N ASN A 60 11.21 -2.76 -2.90
CA ASN A 60 10.70 -4.06 -2.46
C ASN A 60 9.22 -4.19 -2.87
N PRO A 61 8.88 -5.09 -3.81
CA PRO A 61 7.49 -5.31 -4.24
C PRO A 61 6.52 -5.67 -3.10
N ALA A 62 7.02 -6.30 -2.03
CA ALA A 62 6.19 -6.64 -0.87
C ALA A 62 5.61 -5.40 -0.17
N ASP A 63 6.28 -4.25 -0.27
CA ASP A 63 5.78 -2.99 0.31
C ASP A 63 4.56 -2.43 -0.44
N LEU A 64 4.41 -2.76 -1.73
CA LEU A 64 3.21 -2.41 -2.51
C LEU A 64 2.02 -3.30 -2.21
N THR A 65 2.24 -4.59 -1.96
CA THR A 65 1.16 -5.52 -1.60
C THR A 65 0.36 -4.97 -0.44
N TYR A 66 1.05 -4.45 0.58
CA TYR A 66 0.40 -3.84 1.74
C TYR A 66 -0.32 -2.51 1.45
N LEU A 67 0.15 -1.72 0.47
CA LEU A 67 -0.57 -0.52 0.03
C LEU A 67 -1.81 -0.87 -0.80
N ALA A 68 -1.74 -1.91 -1.63
CA ALA A 68 -2.87 -2.40 -2.40
C ALA A 68 -3.99 -2.96 -1.51
N ASP A 69 -3.61 -3.59 -0.39
CA ASP A 69 -4.56 -4.10 0.60
C ASP A 69 -5.11 -3.00 1.53
N LEU A 70 -4.50 -1.82 1.57
CA LEU A 70 -4.87 -0.73 2.49
C LEU A 70 -6.33 -0.27 2.33
N PRO A 71 -6.88 -0.06 1.11
CA PRO A 71 -8.30 0.24 0.95
C PRO A 71 -9.21 -0.84 1.56
N HIS A 72 -8.83 -2.11 1.45
CA HIS A 72 -9.60 -3.21 2.03
C HIS A 72 -9.51 -3.23 3.56
N VAL A 73 -8.32 -2.98 4.11
CA VAL A 73 -8.12 -2.80 5.56
C VAL A 73 -8.97 -1.64 6.10
N LEU A 74 -9.02 -0.50 5.39
CA LEU A 74 -9.83 0.66 5.76
C LEU A 74 -11.33 0.35 5.67
N ALA A 75 -11.79 -0.31 4.60
CA ALA A 75 -13.19 -0.73 4.48
C ALA A 75 -13.60 -1.64 5.64
N CYS A 76 -12.81 -2.67 5.95
CA CYS A 76 -13.09 -3.55 7.09
C CYS A 76 -13.05 -2.83 8.44
N TRP A 77 -12.23 -1.79 8.60
CA TRP A 77 -12.22 -0.98 9.81
C TRP A 77 -13.51 -0.15 9.95
N HIS A 78 -14.03 0.37 8.84
CA HIS A 78 -15.19 1.26 8.83
C HIS A 78 -16.54 0.54 8.74
N ASP A 79 -16.57 -0.74 8.34
CA ASP A 79 -17.83 -1.47 8.11
C ASP A 79 -18.10 -2.58 9.13
N ASP A 80 -17.08 -3.09 9.83
CA ASP A 80 -17.26 -4.21 10.76
C ASP A 80 -17.63 -3.74 12.17
N PRO A 81 -18.79 -4.16 12.72
CA PRO A 81 -19.23 -3.81 14.07
C PRO A 81 -18.20 -4.05 15.18
N GLN A 82 -17.27 -4.98 15.03
CA GLN A 82 -16.20 -5.24 16.01
C GLN A 82 -15.21 -4.06 16.14
N PHE A 83 -15.10 -3.23 15.12
CA PHE A 83 -14.22 -2.05 15.10
C PHE A 83 -14.99 -0.73 15.10
N LEU A 84 -16.31 -0.77 15.32
CA LEU A 84 -17.14 0.42 15.46
C LEU A 84 -17.49 0.66 16.92
N ASP A 85 -17.62 1.93 17.29
CA ASP A 85 -18.17 2.32 18.58
C ASP A 85 -19.70 2.21 18.59
N SER A 86 -20.32 2.55 19.72
CA SER A 86 -21.79 2.48 19.87
C SER A 86 -22.57 3.44 18.94
N LYS A 87 -21.89 4.38 18.27
CA LYS A 87 -22.49 5.32 17.31
C LYS A 87 -22.29 4.87 15.86
N GLY A 88 -21.55 3.78 15.64
CA GLY A 88 -21.19 3.31 14.30
C GLY A 88 -19.94 3.98 13.74
N ASP A 89 -19.19 4.72 14.55
CA ASP A 89 -17.95 5.36 14.12
C ASP A 89 -16.75 4.42 14.33
N PRO A 90 -15.74 4.40 13.43
CA PRO A 90 -14.56 3.58 13.59
C PRO A 90 -13.78 3.94 14.84
N MET A 91 -13.56 2.97 15.72
CA MET A 91 -12.84 3.19 16.96
C MET A 91 -11.33 3.31 16.71
N PRO A 92 -10.60 4.16 17.45
CA PRO A 92 -9.14 4.14 17.43
C PRO A 92 -8.62 2.77 17.85
N LEU A 93 -7.83 2.12 16.99
CA LEU A 93 -7.32 0.79 17.26
C LEU A 93 -5.96 0.83 17.96
N PRO A 94 -5.77 0.10 19.08
CA PRO A 94 -4.44 -0.14 19.61
C PRO A 94 -3.61 -0.91 18.58
N VAL A 95 -2.31 -0.57 18.49
CA VAL A 95 -1.40 -1.20 17.52
C VAL A 95 -1.19 -2.68 17.84
N ARG A 96 -1.03 -3.00 19.14
CA ARG A 96 -0.82 -4.36 19.64
C ARG A 96 -1.78 -4.61 20.80
N SER A 97 -2.86 -5.32 20.55
CA SER A 97 -3.76 -5.84 21.57
C SER A 97 -4.41 -7.14 21.08
N ARG A 98 -4.97 -7.93 22.00
CA ARG A 98 -5.54 -9.25 21.68
C ARG A 98 -6.76 -9.14 20.76
N ASN A 99 -7.66 -8.17 21.00
CA ASN A 99 -8.78 -7.75 20.15
C ASN A 99 -9.60 -6.65 20.86
N PRO A 100 -10.17 -5.66 20.15
CA PRO A 100 -9.87 -5.26 18.77
C PRO A 100 -8.49 -4.55 18.68
N SER A 101 -7.72 -4.83 17.62
CA SER A 101 -6.44 -4.17 17.35
C SER A 101 -6.17 -4.02 15.84
N LEU A 102 -5.25 -3.14 15.49
CA LEU A 102 -4.79 -3.02 14.11
C LEU A 102 -4.11 -4.32 13.64
N SER A 103 -3.35 -4.98 14.51
CA SER A 103 -2.74 -6.27 14.20
C SER A 103 -3.76 -7.37 13.90
N SER A 104 -4.89 -7.41 14.62
CA SER A 104 -5.92 -8.42 14.38
C SER A 104 -6.76 -8.13 13.14
N LEU A 105 -7.00 -6.84 12.85
CA LEU A 105 -7.62 -6.41 11.58
C LEU A 105 -6.74 -6.83 10.38
N ILE A 106 -5.43 -6.55 10.43
CA ILE A 106 -4.50 -6.90 9.35
C ILE A 106 -4.38 -8.42 9.20
N ALA A 107 -4.28 -9.17 10.31
CA ALA A 107 -4.23 -10.63 10.24
C ALA A 107 -5.48 -11.23 9.55
N ARG A 108 -6.63 -10.58 9.68
CA ARG A 108 -7.88 -11.01 9.03
C ARG A 108 -7.93 -10.65 7.56
N VAL A 109 -7.52 -9.43 7.21
CA VAL A 109 -7.61 -8.89 5.85
C VAL A 109 -6.48 -9.41 4.95
N CYS A 110 -5.30 -9.62 5.53
CA CYS A 110 -4.09 -10.05 4.83
C CYS A 110 -3.52 -11.32 5.48
N PRO A 111 -4.23 -12.47 5.48
CA PRO A 111 -3.76 -13.70 6.13
C PRO A 111 -2.45 -14.23 5.52
N ALA A 112 -2.14 -13.87 4.27
CA ALA A 112 -0.91 -14.24 3.58
C ALA A 112 0.30 -13.32 3.89
N ALA A 113 0.10 -12.20 4.60
CA ALA A 113 1.16 -11.21 4.85
C ALA A 113 2.25 -11.68 5.84
N GLY A 114 2.10 -12.86 6.43
CA GLY A 114 3.07 -13.43 7.37
C GLY A 114 3.04 -12.72 8.73
N ASP A 115 3.78 -11.61 8.87
CA ASP A 115 3.87 -10.83 10.11
C ASP A 115 3.06 -9.53 10.04
N PRO A 116 1.93 -9.42 10.75
CA PRO A 116 1.13 -8.19 10.82
C PRO A 116 1.93 -6.97 11.29
N ASN A 117 2.98 -7.14 12.11
CA ASN A 117 3.79 -6.00 12.54
C ASN A 117 4.60 -5.41 11.38
N ALA A 118 5.14 -6.25 10.49
CA ALA A 118 5.84 -5.78 9.30
C ALA A 118 4.92 -4.95 8.39
N VAL A 119 3.66 -5.39 8.26
CA VAL A 119 2.62 -4.64 7.54
C VAL A 119 2.36 -3.28 8.19
N ILE A 120 2.14 -3.25 9.51
CA ILE A 120 1.91 -2.00 10.27
C ILE A 120 3.09 -1.04 10.09
N GLU A 121 4.32 -1.52 10.23
CA GLU A 121 5.52 -0.69 10.07
C GLU A 121 5.63 -0.15 8.65
N SER A 122 5.34 -0.96 7.62
CA SER A 122 5.27 -0.49 6.23
C SER A 122 4.18 0.56 6.04
N LEU A 123 2.97 0.38 6.61
CA LEU A 123 1.87 1.34 6.50
C LEU A 123 2.18 2.67 7.22
N ILE A 124 2.82 2.64 8.39
CA ILE A 124 3.28 3.85 9.10
C ILE A 124 4.36 4.57 8.28
N ARG A 125 5.35 3.81 7.79
CA ARG A 125 6.47 4.33 6.98
C ARG A 125 5.97 4.98 5.70
N LEU A 126 5.00 4.36 5.04
CA LEU A 126 4.38 4.84 3.80
C LEU A 126 3.26 5.86 4.05
N ARG A 127 3.04 6.27 5.31
CA ARG A 127 2.03 7.25 5.73
C ARG A 127 0.58 6.85 5.43
N GLY A 128 0.30 5.58 5.16
CA GLY A 128 -1.05 5.05 5.00
C GLY A 128 -1.87 5.09 6.29
N ILE A 129 -1.20 5.03 7.44
CA ILE A 129 -1.80 5.21 8.77
C ILE A 129 -0.92 6.09 9.66
N ARG A 130 -1.50 6.69 10.70
CA ARG A 130 -0.77 7.50 11.70
C ARG A 130 -0.98 6.92 13.10
N ARG A 131 0.11 6.74 13.84
CA ARG A 131 0.07 6.39 15.26
C ARG A 131 -0.29 7.64 16.08
N ARG A 132 -1.29 7.54 16.94
CA ARG A 132 -1.64 8.56 17.95
C ARG A 132 -1.35 7.98 19.33
N GLY A 133 -0.59 8.71 20.15
CA GLY A 133 -0.14 8.24 21.47
C GLY A 133 1.16 7.42 21.45
N ARG A 134 1.71 7.10 22.63
CA ARG A 134 2.88 6.23 22.80
C ARG A 134 2.45 4.77 22.83
#